data_AF-A0A806TTB5-F1
#
_entry.id   AF-A0A806TTB5-F1
#
_cell.length_a   1.000
_cell.length_b   1.000
_cell.length_c   1.000
_cell.angle_alpha   90.00
_cell.angle_beta   90.00
_cell.angle_gamma   90.00
#
_symmetry.space_group_name_H-M   'P 1'
#
loop_
_entity.id
_entity.type
_entity.pdbx_description
1 polymer ?
#
loop_
_entity_poly.entity_id
_entity_poly.type
_entity_poly.pdbx_seq_one_letter_code
_entity_poly.pdbx_strand_id
1 'polypeptide(L)'
;MLPDKLNQALEGEIYIREGKAAVKDALSRLEVKVSQTFTEFYNRYARPFWEEYVPFELLDLVDQENNIEAYTLISRREYGFPKQYLILSEISANAALVLDALTYSVYIVNFEGGDELLLKGELEATWPTFSDFLKSYFNC
;
A
#
# COMPACT_ATOMS: atom_id res chain seq x y z
N MET A 1 4.83 -13.41 5.64
CA MET A 1 6.29 -13.36 5.58
C MET A 1 6.67 -12.52 4.38
N LEU A 2 7.73 -11.72 4.50
CA LEU A 2 8.27 -10.96 3.36
C LEU A 2 8.93 -11.91 2.34
N PRO A 3 8.94 -11.56 1.03
CA PRO A 3 9.65 -12.35 0.02
C PRO A 3 11.15 -12.47 0.31
N ASP A 4 11.75 -13.64 0.07
CA ASP A 4 13.15 -13.95 0.45
C ASP A 4 14.17 -13.00 -0.19
N LYS A 5 13.94 -12.59 -1.44
CA LYS A 5 14.82 -11.69 -2.19
C LYS A 5 14.52 -10.21 -1.99
N LEU A 6 13.49 -9.86 -1.21
CA LEU A 6 13.14 -8.45 -0.98
C LEU A 6 14.28 -7.69 -0.31
N ASN A 7 14.98 -8.32 0.64
CA ASN A 7 16.14 -7.69 1.29
C ASN A 7 17.28 -7.41 0.30
N GLN A 8 17.39 -8.18 -0.79
CA GLN A 8 18.38 -7.95 -1.86
C GLN A 8 17.98 -6.77 -2.77
N ALA A 9 16.67 -6.61 -3.00
CA ALA A 9 16.15 -5.44 -3.73
C ALA A 9 16.33 -4.14 -2.92
N LEU A 10 16.28 -4.23 -1.58
CA LEU A 10 16.32 -3.09 -0.66
C LEU A 10 17.58 -3.07 0.24
N GLU A 11 18.75 -3.43 -0.29
CA GLU A 11 20.00 -3.54 0.48
C GLU A 11 20.54 -2.21 1.05
N GLY A 12 20.08 -1.08 0.52
CA GLY A 12 20.54 0.24 0.94
C GLY A 12 20.07 0.61 2.35
N GLU A 13 21.01 1.01 3.22
CA GLU A 13 20.69 1.51 4.58
C GLU A 13 19.70 2.68 4.57
N ILE A 14 19.64 3.44 3.47
CA ILE A 14 18.71 4.55 3.26
C ILE A 14 17.23 4.15 3.32
N TYR A 15 16.92 2.87 3.17
CA TYR A 15 15.56 2.35 3.22
C TYR A 15 15.19 1.79 4.59
N ILE A 16 16.12 1.67 5.54
CA ILE A 16 15.81 1.12 6.85
C ILE A 16 15.00 2.13 7.67
N ARG A 17 13.85 1.70 8.18
CA ARG A 17 13.02 2.54 9.05
C ARG A 17 13.64 2.70 10.44
N GLU A 18 13.91 3.93 10.80
CA GLU A 18 14.09 4.35 12.20
C GLU A 18 12.71 4.64 12.82
N GLY A 19 12.41 4.09 14.00
CA GLY A 19 11.18 4.43 14.73
C GLY A 19 9.90 3.71 14.27
N LYS A 20 9.82 2.40 14.56
CA LYS A 20 8.65 1.53 14.30
C LYS A 20 7.31 1.98 14.93
N ALA A 21 7.36 2.87 15.93
CA ALA A 21 6.16 3.38 16.60
C ALA A 21 5.24 4.13 15.62
N ALA A 22 5.82 4.88 14.67
CA ALA A 22 5.05 5.69 13.73
C ALA A 22 4.10 4.85 12.86
N VAL A 23 4.55 3.68 12.40
CA VAL A 23 3.74 2.71 11.63
C VAL A 23 2.52 2.27 12.44
N LYS A 24 2.72 1.90 13.69
CA LYS A 24 1.63 1.47 14.58
C LYS A 24 0.64 2.62 14.82
N ASP A 25 1.14 3.81 15.07
CA ASP A 25 0.29 4.97 15.37
C ASP A 25 -0.55 5.37 14.15
N ALA A 26 0.01 5.33 12.95
CA ALA A 26 -0.72 5.60 11.72
C ALA A 26 -1.80 4.56 11.43
N LEU A 27 -1.50 3.27 11.56
CA LEU A 27 -2.52 2.21 11.44
C LEU A 27 -3.63 2.38 12.49
N SER A 28 -3.30 2.85 13.69
CA SER A 28 -4.27 3.18 14.73
C SER A 28 -5.15 4.38 14.35
N ARG A 29 -4.57 5.46 13.81
CA ARG A 29 -5.31 6.65 13.34
C ARG A 29 -6.21 6.33 12.15
N LEU A 30 -5.75 5.44 11.26
CA LEU A 30 -6.54 4.91 10.16
C LEU A 30 -7.58 3.89 10.61
N GLU A 31 -7.60 3.48 11.87
CA GLU A 31 -8.54 2.50 12.45
C GLU A 31 -8.59 1.18 11.64
N VAL A 32 -7.44 0.74 11.13
CA VAL A 32 -7.32 -0.41 10.24
C VAL A 32 -6.47 -1.50 10.89
N LYS A 33 -6.84 -2.76 10.66
CA LYS A 33 -6.00 -3.93 11.00
C LYS A 33 -5.50 -4.53 9.70
N VAL A 34 -4.19 -4.69 9.57
CA VAL A 34 -3.52 -5.19 8.37
C VAL A 34 -2.81 -6.50 8.65
N SER A 35 -2.34 -7.18 7.59
CA SER A 35 -1.59 -8.42 7.72
C SER A 35 -0.25 -8.22 8.44
N GLN A 36 0.28 -9.31 8.99
CA GLN A 36 1.64 -9.32 9.55
C GLN A 36 2.68 -8.96 8.49
N THR A 37 2.52 -9.43 7.24
CA THR A 37 3.43 -9.11 6.14
C THR A 37 3.48 -7.61 5.85
N PHE A 38 2.32 -6.95 5.79
CA PHE A 38 2.24 -5.49 5.60
C PHE A 38 2.92 -4.76 6.76
N THR A 39 2.59 -5.16 7.98
CA THR A 39 3.18 -4.58 9.19
C THR A 39 4.70 -4.77 9.22
N GLU A 40 5.19 -5.94 8.83
CA GLU A 40 6.62 -6.25 8.78
C GLU A 40 7.35 -5.41 7.73
N PHE A 41 6.76 -5.26 6.53
CA PHE A 41 7.31 -4.44 5.45
C PHE A 41 7.52 -3.00 5.91
N TYR A 42 6.45 -2.32 6.33
CA TYR A 42 6.53 -0.92 6.72
C TYR A 42 7.26 -0.71 8.05
N ASN A 43 7.41 -1.72 8.92
CA ASN A 43 8.28 -1.59 10.10
C ASN A 43 9.77 -1.77 9.78
N ARG A 44 10.11 -2.40 8.66
CA ARG A 44 11.49 -2.61 8.24
C ARG A 44 11.94 -1.50 7.31
N TYR A 45 11.06 -1.09 6.39
CA TYR A 45 11.39 -0.18 5.33
C TYR A 45 10.64 1.15 5.46
N ALA A 46 11.34 2.23 5.10
CA ALA A 46 10.84 3.58 5.04
C ALA A 46 11.10 4.18 3.65
N ARG A 47 10.40 5.29 3.38
CA ARG A 47 10.42 6.09 2.16
C ARG A 47 9.58 5.46 1.03
N PRO A 48 9.17 6.27 0.04
CA PRO A 48 8.57 5.74 -1.17
C PRO A 48 9.58 4.94 -2.01
N PHE A 49 9.06 3.99 -2.78
CA PHE A 49 9.81 3.16 -3.74
C PHE A 49 9.32 3.44 -5.15
N TRP A 50 10.25 3.45 -6.10
CA TRP A 50 9.95 3.53 -7.52
C TRP A 50 10.61 2.36 -8.23
N GLU A 51 9.81 1.43 -8.74
CA GLU A 51 10.27 0.24 -9.45
C GLU A 51 9.67 0.19 -10.86
N GLU A 52 10.42 -0.33 -11.82
CA GLU A 52 10.02 -0.32 -13.24
C GLU A 52 8.94 -1.37 -13.58
N TYR A 53 8.74 -2.37 -12.72
CA TYR A 53 7.86 -3.53 -12.99
C TYR A 53 6.38 -3.25 -12.76
N VAL A 54 6.06 -2.30 -11.89
CA VAL A 54 4.71 -1.87 -11.58
C VAL A 54 4.69 -0.34 -11.65
N PRO A 55 3.90 0.28 -12.55
CA PRO A 55 4.03 1.70 -12.89
C PRO A 55 3.37 2.62 -11.86
N PHE A 56 3.70 2.43 -10.58
CA PHE A 56 3.20 3.22 -9.45
C PHE A 56 4.34 3.42 -8.45
N GLU A 57 4.45 4.63 -7.90
CA GLU A 57 5.24 4.83 -6.70
C GLU A 57 4.56 4.10 -5.53
N LEU A 58 5.27 3.22 -4.84
CA LEU A 58 4.80 2.63 -3.60
C LEU A 58 5.15 3.60 -2.47
N LEU A 59 4.14 4.27 -1.92
CA LEU A 59 4.33 5.31 -0.91
C LEU A 59 4.82 4.75 0.42
N ASP A 60 5.47 5.62 1.20
CA ASP A 60 5.66 5.36 2.62
C ASP A 60 4.32 5.39 3.37
N LEU A 61 4.25 4.70 4.51
CA LEU A 61 3.06 4.74 5.34
C LEU A 61 2.83 6.09 6.03
N VAL A 62 3.91 6.76 6.48
CA VAL A 62 3.87 7.90 7.41
C VAL A 62 4.85 9.02 7.11
N ASP A 63 5.96 8.70 6.45
CA ASP A 63 6.99 9.68 6.13
C ASP A 63 6.59 10.48 4.89
N GLN A 64 6.97 11.76 4.88
CA GLN A 64 6.60 12.76 3.87
C GLN A 64 5.13 13.21 3.92
N GLU A 65 4.80 14.30 3.23
CA GLU A 65 3.43 14.82 3.14
C GLU A 65 2.53 13.92 2.30
N ASN A 66 3.07 13.39 1.21
CA ASN A 66 2.40 12.43 0.32
C ASN A 66 2.72 11.01 0.80
N ASN A 67 1.80 10.43 1.58
CA ASN A 67 1.95 9.10 2.16
C ASN A 67 0.63 8.33 2.17
N ILE A 68 0.68 7.04 2.49
CA ILE A 68 -0.50 6.16 2.52
C ILE A 68 -1.56 6.69 3.47
N GLU A 69 -1.17 7.22 4.65
CA GLU A 69 -2.13 7.79 5.60
C GLU A 69 -2.90 8.97 4.98
N ALA A 70 -2.20 9.90 4.35
CA ALA A 70 -2.79 11.08 3.71
C ALA A 70 -3.73 10.70 2.58
N TYR A 71 -3.29 9.88 1.62
CA TYR A 71 -4.13 9.45 0.50
C TYR A 71 -5.30 8.57 0.93
N THR A 72 -5.12 7.75 1.97
CA THR A 72 -6.24 6.99 2.54
C THR A 72 -7.30 7.92 3.13
N LEU A 73 -6.90 8.94 3.89
CA LEU A 73 -7.85 9.90 4.47
C LEU A 73 -8.56 10.73 3.39
N ILE A 74 -7.84 11.12 2.33
CA ILE A 74 -8.43 11.77 1.15
C ILE A 74 -9.46 10.85 0.51
N SER A 75 -9.11 9.58 0.25
CA SER A 75 -10.04 8.67 -0.44
C SER A 75 -11.27 8.30 0.37
N ARG A 76 -11.15 8.27 1.70
CA ARG A 76 -12.31 8.14 2.59
C ARG A 76 -13.25 9.34 2.49
N ARG A 77 -12.68 10.55 2.43
CA ARG A 77 -13.45 11.81 2.41
C ARG A 77 -14.10 12.07 1.05
N GLU A 78 -13.33 11.94 -0.02
CA GLU A 78 -13.73 12.38 -1.36
C GLU A 78 -14.44 11.26 -2.14
N TYR A 79 -14.07 9.99 -1.93
CA TYR A 79 -14.61 8.84 -2.67
C TYR A 79 -15.40 7.86 -1.80
N GLY A 80 -15.55 8.15 -0.49
CA GLY A 80 -16.34 7.32 0.42
C GLY A 80 -15.75 5.94 0.70
N PHE A 81 -14.44 5.76 0.53
CA PHE A 81 -13.80 4.46 0.74
C PHE A 81 -13.99 3.98 2.20
N PRO A 82 -14.41 2.72 2.42
CA PRO A 82 -14.45 2.12 3.75
C PRO A 82 -13.07 2.03 4.41
N LYS A 83 -13.06 1.93 5.74
CA LYS A 83 -11.82 1.90 6.54
C LYS A 83 -10.86 0.75 6.21
N GLN A 84 -11.36 -0.33 5.59
CA GLN A 84 -10.53 -1.46 5.21
C GLN A 84 -9.56 -1.14 4.08
N TYR A 85 -9.84 -0.14 3.25
CA TYR A 85 -8.99 0.17 2.11
C TYR A 85 -7.86 1.12 2.50
N LEU A 86 -6.66 0.80 2.04
CA LEU A 86 -5.46 1.65 2.14
C LEU A 86 -4.96 1.98 0.75
N ILE A 87 -4.67 3.26 0.52
CA ILE A 87 -4.19 3.76 -0.77
C ILE A 87 -2.65 3.72 -0.75
N LEU A 88 -2.05 2.81 -1.53
CA LEU A 88 -0.63 2.50 -1.50
C LEU A 88 0.22 3.38 -2.41
N SER A 89 -0.40 4.11 -3.34
CA SER A 89 0.28 5.00 -4.29
C SER A 89 -0.41 6.36 -4.33
N GLU A 90 0.23 7.36 -4.96
CA GLU A 90 -0.52 8.54 -5.39
C GLU A 90 -1.62 8.14 -6.40
N ILE A 91 -2.67 8.96 -6.48
CA ILE A 91 -3.65 8.86 -7.57
C ILE A 91 -3.05 9.54 -8.79
N SER A 92 -2.55 8.74 -9.73
CA SER A 92 -1.89 9.20 -10.96
C SER A 92 -2.59 8.66 -12.19
N ALA A 93 -2.77 9.48 -13.22
CA ALA A 93 -3.54 9.12 -14.43
C ALA A 93 -4.90 8.46 -14.11
N ASN A 94 -5.61 8.99 -13.10
CA ASN A 94 -6.87 8.46 -12.57
C ASN A 94 -6.78 7.02 -12.05
N ALA A 95 -5.62 6.53 -11.60
CA ALA A 95 -5.48 5.22 -11.00
C ALA A 95 -4.59 5.22 -9.75
N ALA A 96 -4.83 4.26 -8.85
CA ALA A 96 -3.98 4.03 -7.67
C ALA A 96 -3.88 2.54 -7.32
N LEU A 97 -2.82 2.20 -6.59
CA LEU A 97 -2.72 0.93 -5.87
C LEU A 97 -3.56 1.00 -4.59
N VAL A 98 -4.41 0.01 -4.37
CA VAL A 98 -5.27 -0.07 -3.18
C VAL A 98 -5.14 -1.44 -2.54
N LEU A 99 -4.87 -1.49 -1.24
CA LEU A 99 -4.93 -2.70 -0.43
C LEU A 99 -6.31 -2.80 0.21
N ASP A 100 -6.96 -3.97 0.10
CA ASP A 100 -8.05 -4.34 1.00
C ASP A 100 -7.47 -5.05 2.23
N ALA A 101 -7.58 -4.44 3.40
CA ALA A 101 -7.07 -5.00 4.64
C ALA A 101 -7.88 -6.19 5.19
N LEU A 102 -9.06 -6.49 4.65
CA LEU A 102 -9.84 -7.68 5.03
C LEU A 102 -9.36 -8.94 4.30
N THR A 103 -9.12 -8.82 2.99
CA THR A 103 -8.70 -9.92 2.12
C THR A 103 -7.18 -9.97 1.93
N TYR A 104 -6.50 -8.86 2.25
CA TYR A 104 -5.09 -8.60 2.00
C TYR A 104 -4.71 -8.53 0.51
N SER A 105 -5.71 -8.45 -0.37
CA SER A 105 -5.53 -8.33 -1.81
C SER A 105 -5.17 -6.90 -2.20
N VAL A 106 -4.41 -6.77 -3.29
CA VAL A 106 -3.99 -5.48 -3.85
C VAL A 106 -4.62 -5.32 -5.23
N TYR A 107 -5.15 -4.13 -5.48
CA TYR A 107 -5.88 -3.77 -6.69
C TYR A 107 -5.20 -2.60 -7.36
N ILE A 108 -5.20 -2.60 -8.70
CA ILE A 108 -5.08 -1.36 -9.47
C ILE A 108 -6.50 -0.84 -9.67
N VAL A 109 -6.79 0.32 -9.10
CA VAL A 109 -8.12 0.92 -9.11
C VAL A 109 -8.06 2.16 -9.98
N ASN A 110 -8.79 2.15 -11.09
CA ASN A 110 -9.07 3.37 -11.83
C ASN A 110 -10.28 4.08 -11.20
N PHE A 111 -10.26 5.40 -11.17
CA PHE A 111 -11.31 6.28 -10.65
C PHE A 111 -12.31 6.68 -11.76
N GLU A 112 -12.43 5.84 -12.79
CA GLU A 112 -13.39 5.96 -13.89
C GLU A 112 -14.42 4.82 -13.83
N GLY A 113 -14.70 4.31 -12.63
CA GLY A 113 -15.66 3.23 -12.37
C GLY A 113 -15.03 2.00 -11.70
N GLY A 114 -13.70 1.84 -11.73
CA GLY A 114 -13.01 0.77 -11.01
C GLY A 114 -13.17 0.86 -9.49
N ASP A 115 -13.20 2.08 -8.96
CA ASP A 115 -13.52 2.39 -7.57
C ASP A 115 -14.93 1.95 -7.18
N GLU A 116 -15.94 2.19 -8.03
CA GLU A 116 -17.29 1.68 -7.79
C GLU A 116 -17.35 0.16 -7.77
N LEU A 117 -16.66 -0.51 -8.70
CA LEU A 117 -16.57 -1.97 -8.72
C LEU A 117 -15.87 -2.51 -7.46
N LEU A 118 -14.81 -1.85 -7.01
CA LEU A 118 -14.13 -2.22 -5.76
C LEU A 118 -15.09 -2.14 -4.58
N LEU A 119 -15.85 -1.04 -4.46
CA LEU A 119 -16.81 -0.83 -3.37
C LEU A 119 -17.98 -1.82 -3.39
N LYS A 120 -18.36 -2.32 -4.58
CA LYS A 120 -19.37 -3.39 -4.74
C LYS A 120 -18.80 -4.79 -4.51
N GLY A 121 -17.47 -4.93 -4.38
CA GLY A 121 -16.78 -6.22 -4.31
C GLY A 121 -16.74 -6.97 -5.64
N GLU A 122 -16.89 -6.26 -6.76
CA GLU A 122 -16.95 -6.80 -8.12
C GLU A 122 -15.62 -6.64 -8.88
N LEU A 123 -14.70 -5.82 -8.37
CA LEU A 123 -13.37 -5.66 -8.95
C LEU A 123 -12.50 -6.88 -8.64
N GLU A 124 -11.89 -7.47 -9.67
CA GLU A 124 -10.93 -8.56 -9.51
C GLU A 124 -9.60 -8.05 -8.92
N ALA A 125 -9.04 -8.79 -7.97
CA ALA A 125 -7.76 -8.47 -7.38
C ALA A 125 -6.63 -8.62 -8.41
N THR A 126 -5.76 -7.61 -8.51
CA THR A 126 -4.55 -7.70 -9.34
C THR A 126 -3.53 -8.64 -8.70
N TRP A 127 -3.39 -8.56 -7.37
CA TRP A 127 -2.61 -9.52 -6.59
C TRP A 127 -3.46 -10.07 -5.43
N PRO A 128 -3.52 -11.40 -5.26
CA PRO A 128 -4.36 -12.02 -4.24
C PRO A 128 -3.87 -11.70 -2.82
N THR A 129 -2.57 -11.43 -2.65
CA THR A 129 -2.00 -11.01 -1.37
C THR A 129 -1.00 -9.86 -1.53
N PHE A 130 -0.81 -9.09 -0.46
CA PHE A 130 0.27 -8.09 -0.38
C PHE A 130 1.66 -8.70 -0.62
N SER A 131 1.88 -9.97 -0.23
CA SER A 131 3.16 -10.63 -0.50
C SER A 131 3.36 -10.89 -2.00
N ASP A 132 2.31 -11.21 -2.74
CA ASP A 132 2.41 -11.45 -4.18
C ASP A 132 2.59 -10.13 -4.93
N PHE A 133 1.97 -9.06 -4.45
CA PHE A 133 2.28 -7.70 -4.90
C PHE A 133 3.76 -7.37 -4.72
N LEU A 134 4.34 -7.58 -3.53
CA LEU A 134 5.76 -7.28 -3.29
C LEU A 134 6.70 -8.06 -4.22
N LYS A 135 6.38 -9.33 -4.53
CA LYS A 135 7.16 -10.13 -5.49
C LYS A 135 7.13 -9.52 -6.88
N SER A 136 5.95 -9.10 -7.36
CA SER A 136 5.83 -8.44 -8.67
C SER A 136 6.48 -7.06 -8.68
N TYR A 137 6.29 -6.27 -7.62
CA TYR A 137 6.77 -4.89 -7.51
C TYR A 137 8.30 -4.82 -7.52
N PHE A 138 8.94 -5.64 -6.68
CA PHE A 138 10.41 -5.68 -6.54
C PHE A 138 11.07 -6.78 -7.39
N ASN A 139 10.29 -7.48 -8.23
CA ASN A 139 10.75 -8.61 -9.06
C ASN A 139 11.58 -9.64 -8.27
N CYS A 140 11.01 -10.15 -7.16
CA CYS A 140 11.73 -10.91 -6.13
C CYS A 140 11.07 -12.26 -5.78
#